data_AF-B3V5U3-F1
#
_entry.id   AF-B3V5U3-F1
#
_cell.length_a   1.000
_cell.length_b   1.000
_cell.length_c   1.000
_cell.angle_alpha   90.00
_cell.angle_beta   90.00
_cell.angle_gamma   90.00
#
_symmetry.space_group_name_H-M   'P 1'
#
loop_
_entity.id
_entity.type
_entity.pdbx_description
1 polymer ?
#
loop_
_entity_poly.entity_id
_entity_poly.type
_entity_poly.pdbx_seq_one_letter_code
_entity_poly.pdbx_strand_id
1 'polypeptide(L)'
;MKLRLCEFMKISKLFGNLKPLAITYISVIAFSNFVFVLFSQTVRDIIWSFFKDAGGVVILGMVFLFALTWLLKARAHKIPKQYQVIVFDIFGKESQIDGLRTEFKTHDVAWSFMKSYKISYPLHSFAMVTKQKNSPKKIIYKYI
;
A
#
# COMPACT_ATOMS: atom_id res chain seq x y z
N MET A 1 7.39 -24.76 -91.94
CA MET A 1 6.82 -25.39 -90.73
C MET A 1 7.80 -25.44 -89.54
N LYS A 2 9.11 -25.68 -89.75
CA LYS A 2 10.13 -25.83 -88.69
C LYS A 2 10.39 -24.57 -87.83
N LEU A 3 10.28 -23.36 -88.42
CA LEU A 3 10.50 -22.09 -87.70
C LEU A 3 9.43 -21.76 -86.64
N ARG A 4 8.15 -22.06 -86.88
CA ARG A 4 7.07 -21.84 -85.89
C ARG A 4 7.15 -22.79 -84.68
N LEU A 5 7.76 -23.96 -84.86
CA LEU A 5 7.92 -24.96 -83.80
C LEU A 5 9.02 -24.56 -82.80
N CYS A 6 10.08 -23.89 -83.26
CA CYS A 6 11.14 -23.35 -82.39
C CYS A 6 10.66 -22.19 -81.51
N GLU A 7 9.86 -21.27 -82.05
CA GLU A 7 9.24 -20.17 -81.29
C GLU A 7 8.33 -20.71 -80.18
N PHE A 8 7.46 -21.67 -80.49
CA PHE A 8 6.57 -22.30 -79.51
C PHE A 8 7.34 -23.06 -78.42
N MET A 9 8.42 -23.73 -78.79
CA MET A 9 9.31 -24.43 -77.85
C MET A 9 10.10 -23.47 -76.95
N LYS A 10 10.43 -22.26 -77.43
CA LYS A 10 11.05 -21.19 -76.63
C LYS A 10 10.07 -20.63 -75.60
N ILE A 11 8.83 -20.37 -76.01
CA ILE A 11 7.77 -19.84 -75.14
C ILE A 11 7.39 -20.86 -74.06
N SER A 12 7.29 -22.16 -74.38
CA SER A 12 7.00 -23.18 -73.37
C SER A 12 8.12 -23.37 -72.35
N LYS A 13 9.40 -23.22 -72.78
CA LYS A 13 10.57 -23.20 -71.88
C LYS A 13 10.55 -21.98 -70.95
N LEU A 14 10.14 -20.83 -71.47
CA LEU A 14 10.01 -19.58 -70.70
C LEU A 14 8.88 -19.69 -69.66
N PHE A 15 7.72 -20.23 -70.05
CA PHE A 15 6.60 -20.52 -69.15
C PHE A 15 6.96 -21.59 -68.10
N GLY A 16 7.71 -22.62 -68.48
CA GLY A 16 8.24 -23.64 -67.57
C GLY A 16 9.16 -23.06 -66.50
N ASN A 17 9.99 -22.08 -66.86
CA ASN A 17 10.89 -21.37 -65.93
C ASN A 17 10.18 -20.30 -65.07
N LEU A 18 9.01 -19.78 -65.48
CA LEU A 18 8.23 -18.84 -64.68
C LEU A 18 7.45 -19.51 -63.54
N LYS A 19 7.03 -20.77 -63.71
CA LYS A 19 6.31 -21.54 -62.68
C LYS A 19 7.05 -21.60 -61.34
N PRO A 20 8.34 -21.98 -61.26
CA PRO A 20 9.06 -21.99 -59.98
C PRO A 20 9.19 -20.59 -59.36
N LEU A 21 9.32 -19.53 -60.17
CA LEU A 21 9.37 -18.14 -59.68
C LEU A 21 8.04 -17.66 -59.11
N ALA A 22 6.92 -18.04 -59.74
CA ALA A 22 5.59 -17.73 -59.23
C ALA A 22 5.30 -18.45 -57.90
N ILE A 23 5.71 -19.72 -57.80
CA ILE A 23 5.55 -20.52 -56.58
C ILE A 23 6.37 -19.95 -55.43
N THR A 24 7.63 -19.56 -55.67
CA THR A 24 8.46 -18.93 -54.63
C THR A 24 7.91 -17.57 -54.21
N TYR A 25 7.44 -16.75 -55.15
CA TYR A 25 6.81 -15.46 -54.84
C TYR A 25 5.56 -15.61 -53.98
N ILE A 26 4.65 -16.51 -54.34
CA ILE A 26 3.44 -16.81 -53.56
C ILE A 26 3.82 -17.37 -52.17
N SER A 27 4.82 -18.24 -52.11
CA SER A 27 5.32 -18.80 -50.84
C SER A 27 5.88 -17.72 -49.92
N VAL A 28 6.65 -16.77 -50.45
CA VAL A 28 7.22 -15.65 -49.67
C VAL A 28 6.11 -14.75 -49.15
N ILE A 29 5.10 -14.44 -49.97
CA ILE A 29 3.96 -13.62 -49.55
C ILE A 29 3.14 -14.34 -48.47
N ALA A 30 2.82 -15.62 -48.68
CA ALA A 30 2.05 -16.40 -47.72
C ALA A 30 2.77 -16.50 -46.37
N PHE A 31 4.09 -16.75 -46.40
CA PHE A 31 4.91 -16.77 -45.20
C PHE A 31 4.96 -15.40 -44.52
N SER A 32 5.11 -14.31 -45.29
CA SER A 32 5.15 -12.95 -44.75
C SER A 32 3.83 -12.55 -44.09
N ASN A 33 2.70 -12.93 -44.70
CA ASN A 33 1.38 -12.71 -44.13
C ASN A 33 1.18 -13.51 -42.83
N PHE A 34 1.60 -14.77 -42.82
CA PHE A 34 1.56 -15.59 -41.61
C PHE A 34 2.36 -14.94 -40.46
N VAL A 35 3.61 -14.52 -40.74
CA VAL A 35 4.44 -13.82 -39.75
C VAL A 35 3.76 -12.53 -39.27
N PHE A 36 3.20 -11.73 -40.18
CA PHE A 36 2.49 -10.51 -39.82
C PHE A 36 1.30 -10.77 -38.89
N VAL A 37 0.47 -11.76 -39.18
CA VAL A 37 -0.68 -12.13 -38.34
C VAL A 37 -0.23 -12.63 -36.96
N LEU A 38 0.84 -13.42 -36.92
CA LEU A 38 1.36 -13.98 -35.67
C LEU A 38 1.87 -12.88 -34.73
N PHE A 39 2.69 -11.95 -35.24
CA PHE A 39 3.29 -10.91 -34.41
C PHE A 39 2.40 -9.68 -34.19
N SER A 40 1.62 -9.28 -35.19
CA SER A 40 0.82 -8.05 -35.11
C SER A 40 -0.50 -8.26 -34.36
N GLN A 41 -1.15 -9.41 -34.58
CA GLN A 41 -2.46 -9.71 -34.01
C GLN A 41 -2.30 -10.69 -32.85
N THR A 42 -1.82 -11.90 -33.12
CA THR A 42 -1.88 -13.00 -32.13
C THR A 42 -1.06 -12.69 -30.87
N VAL A 43 0.21 -12.31 -31.02
CA VAL A 43 1.07 -11.96 -29.89
C VAL A 43 0.55 -10.72 -29.15
N ARG A 44 0.08 -9.71 -29.89
CA ARG A 44 -0.47 -8.49 -29.31
C ARG A 44 -1.72 -8.77 -28.48
N ASP A 45 -2.67 -9.54 -29.01
CA ASP A 45 -3.93 -9.85 -28.35
C ASP A 45 -3.71 -10.69 -27.09
N ILE A 46 -2.79 -11.65 -27.17
CA ILE A 46 -2.36 -12.46 -26.02
C ILE A 46 -1.77 -11.54 -24.93
N ILE A 47 -0.77 -10.71 -25.26
CA ILE A 47 -0.15 -9.79 -24.30
C ILE A 47 -1.20 -8.85 -23.71
N TRP A 48 -2.06 -8.25 -24.53
CA TRP A 48 -3.08 -7.31 -24.08
C TRP A 48 -4.08 -7.97 -23.13
N SER A 49 -4.54 -9.18 -23.43
CA SER A 49 -5.44 -9.92 -22.54
C SER A 49 -4.77 -10.25 -21.20
N PHE A 50 -3.53 -10.74 -21.23
CA PHE A 50 -2.76 -11.04 -20.02
C PHE A 50 -2.59 -9.81 -19.13
N PHE A 51 -2.17 -8.67 -19.70
CA PHE A 51 -2.00 -7.44 -18.91
C PHE A 51 -3.33 -6.87 -18.41
N LYS A 52 -4.42 -7.00 -19.17
CA LYS A 52 -5.74 -6.53 -18.74
C LYS A 52 -6.24 -7.33 -17.55
N ASP A 53 -6.13 -8.66 -17.63
CA ASP A 53 -6.61 -9.55 -16.58
C ASP A 53 -5.69 -9.54 -15.35
N ALA A 54 -4.38 -9.61 -15.55
CA ALA A 54 -3.40 -9.50 -14.47
C ALA A 54 -3.43 -8.11 -13.81
N GLY A 55 -3.58 -7.05 -14.60
CA GLY A 55 -3.68 -5.67 -14.11
C GLY A 55 -4.86 -5.48 -13.18
N GLY A 56 -6.03 -6.04 -13.51
CA GLY A 56 -7.20 -6.01 -12.64
C GLY A 56 -6.95 -6.66 -11.27
N VAL A 57 -6.31 -7.83 -11.26
CA VAL A 57 -5.97 -8.55 -10.03
C VAL A 57 -4.94 -7.77 -9.20
N VAL A 58 -3.93 -7.19 -9.83
CA VAL A 58 -2.89 -6.38 -9.14
C VAL A 58 -3.50 -5.13 -8.51
N ILE A 59 -4.35 -4.40 -9.25
CA ILE A 59 -5.01 -3.20 -8.74
C ILE A 59 -5.91 -3.56 -7.55
N LEU A 60 -6.71 -4.61 -7.66
CA LEU A 60 -7.58 -5.07 -6.57
C LEU A 60 -6.77 -5.47 -5.32
N GLY A 61 -5.67 -6.21 -5.52
CA GLY A 61 -4.76 -6.58 -4.44
C GLY A 61 -4.15 -5.36 -3.75
N MET A 62 -3.75 -4.34 -4.52
CA MET A 62 -3.15 -3.12 -3.98
C MET A 62 -4.17 -2.27 -3.18
N VAL A 63 -5.41 -2.14 -3.68
CA VAL A 63 -6.50 -1.47 -2.94
C VAL A 63 -6.83 -2.22 -1.65
N PHE A 64 -6.84 -3.55 -1.68
CA PHE A 64 -7.09 -4.37 -0.50
C PHE A 64 -5.97 -4.24 0.56
N LEU A 65 -4.71 -4.28 0.13
CA LEU A 65 -3.56 -4.03 1.00
C LEU A 65 -3.60 -2.63 1.61
N PHE A 66 -4.00 -1.62 0.82
CA PHE A 66 -4.17 -0.26 1.30
C PHE A 66 -5.27 -0.19 2.37
N ALA A 67 -6.42 -0.82 2.15
CA ALA A 67 -7.50 -0.87 3.13
C ALA A 67 -7.06 -1.58 4.43
N LEU A 68 -6.34 -2.70 4.33
CA LEU A 68 -5.80 -3.43 5.49
C LEU A 68 -4.80 -2.60 6.27
N THR A 69 -3.81 -2.01 5.59
CA THR A 69 -2.82 -1.14 6.23
C THR A 69 -3.46 0.10 6.85
N TRP A 70 -4.46 0.68 6.20
CA TRP A 70 -5.27 1.77 6.75
C TRP A 70 -6.01 1.34 8.02
N LEU A 71 -6.68 0.18 8.01
CA LEU A 71 -7.41 -0.34 9.18
C LEU A 71 -6.48 -0.62 10.36
N LEU A 72 -5.31 -1.20 10.10
CA LEU A 72 -4.29 -1.43 11.13
C LEU A 72 -3.72 -0.11 11.67
N LYS A 73 -3.48 0.88 10.80
CA LYS A 73 -3.04 2.22 11.20
C LYS A 73 -4.12 2.99 11.98
N ALA A 74 -5.38 2.83 11.60
CA ALA A 74 -6.54 3.45 12.25
C ALA A 74 -6.83 2.87 13.64
N ARG A 75 -6.26 1.71 13.99
CA ARG A 75 -6.22 1.23 15.37
C ARG A 75 -5.31 2.16 16.17
N ALA A 76 -5.89 3.29 16.62
CA ALA A 76 -5.25 4.24 17.52
C ALA A 76 -4.59 3.45 18.64
N HIS A 77 -3.28 3.65 18.80
CA HIS A 77 -2.48 3.05 19.85
C HIS A 77 -3.15 3.39 21.19
N LYS A 78 -4.00 2.49 21.71
CA LYS A 78 -4.66 2.60 23.03
C LYS A 78 -3.60 2.32 24.09
N ILE A 79 -2.58 3.17 24.11
CA ILE A 79 -1.61 3.19 25.17
C ILE A 79 -2.40 3.60 26.41
N PRO A 80 -2.49 2.74 27.44
CA PRO A 80 -3.12 3.14 28.68
C PRO A 80 -2.37 4.36 29.22
N LYS A 81 -3.05 5.51 29.29
CA LYS A 81 -2.51 6.71 29.93
C LYS A 81 -2.57 6.47 31.43
N GLN A 82 -1.40 6.40 32.07
CA GLN A 82 -1.32 6.36 33.52
C GLN A 82 -1.28 7.80 34.04
N TYR A 83 -2.28 8.15 34.82
CA TYR A 83 -2.38 9.42 35.53
C TYR A 83 -1.80 9.25 36.93
N GLN A 84 -1.02 10.21 37.37
CA GLN A 84 -0.46 10.24 38.71
C GLN A 84 -0.84 11.57 39.37
N VAL A 85 -1.13 11.55 40.66
CA VAL A 85 -1.37 12.74 41.47
C VAL A 85 -0.14 12.94 42.35
N ILE A 86 0.55 14.07 42.15
CA ILE A 86 1.71 14.49 42.93
C ILE A 86 1.23 15.50 43.97
N VAL A 87 1.71 15.35 45.20
CA VAL A 87 1.43 16.27 46.29
C VAL A 87 2.59 17.24 46.43
N PHE A 88 2.27 18.52 46.62
CA PHE A 88 3.20 19.58 46.92
C PHE A 88 2.92 20.13 48.30
N ASP A 89 3.99 20.30 49.07
CA ASP A 89 3.96 20.97 50.36
C ASP A 89 3.74 22.50 50.19
N ILE A 90 3.52 23.21 51.30
CA ILE A 90 3.37 24.67 51.36
C ILE A 90 4.55 25.43 50.73
N PHE A 91 5.73 24.81 50.69
CA PHE A 91 6.93 25.37 50.05
C PHE A 91 7.05 25.03 48.55
N GLY A 92 6.04 24.38 47.95
CA GLY A 92 6.05 23.97 46.54
C GLY A 92 7.00 22.81 46.23
N LYS A 93 7.50 22.09 47.25
CA LYS A 93 8.32 20.89 47.08
C LYS A 93 7.44 19.65 46.99
N GLU A 94 7.82 18.70 46.15
CA GLU A 94 7.13 17.40 46.08
C GLU A 94 7.22 16.71 47.46
N SER A 95 6.06 16.32 47.98
CA SER A 95 5.91 15.63 49.26
C SER A 95 5.08 14.36 49.06
N GLN A 96 5.24 13.39 49.96
CA GLN A 96 4.40 12.20 49.98
C GLN A 96 3.65 12.15 51.30
N ILE A 97 2.34 11.97 51.21
CA ILE A 97 1.47 11.75 52.37
C ILE A 97 1.16 10.26 52.39
N ASP A 98 1.44 9.61 53.52
CA ASP A 98 1.23 8.18 53.67
C ASP A 98 -0.27 7.82 53.61
N GLY A 99 -0.59 6.67 53.00
CA GLY A 99 -1.95 6.19 52.81
C GLY A 99 -2.74 6.79 51.62
N LEU A 100 -2.20 7.79 50.92
CA LEU A 100 -2.85 8.37 49.73
C LEU A 100 -2.53 7.59 48.46
N ARG A 101 -3.58 7.24 47.70
CA ARG A 101 -3.43 6.63 46.38
C ARG A 101 -3.01 7.71 45.37
N THR A 102 -1.84 7.58 44.79
CA THR A 102 -1.30 8.55 43.83
C THR A 102 -1.39 8.08 42.37
N GLU A 103 -1.69 6.80 42.09
CA GLU A 103 -1.71 6.27 40.72
C GLU A 103 -3.10 5.81 40.24
N PHE A 104 -3.46 6.26 39.04
CA PHE A 104 -4.77 6.09 38.44
C PHE A 104 -4.67 5.75 36.95
N LYS A 105 -5.57 4.88 36.46
CA LYS A 105 -5.66 4.53 35.03
C LYS A 105 -6.56 5.47 34.23
N THR A 106 -7.44 6.18 34.91
CA THR A 106 -8.51 6.99 34.29
C THR A 106 -8.41 8.43 34.77
N HIS A 107 -8.56 9.38 33.84
CA HIS A 107 -8.50 10.81 34.11
C HIS A 107 -9.54 11.24 35.16
N ASP A 108 -10.80 10.83 34.97
CA ASP A 108 -11.92 11.27 35.81
C ASP A 108 -11.78 10.77 37.25
N VAL A 109 -11.31 9.53 37.41
CA VAL A 109 -11.03 8.95 38.73
C VAL A 109 -9.91 9.73 39.41
N ALA A 110 -8.80 9.98 38.71
CA ALA A 110 -7.69 10.77 39.24
C ALA A 110 -8.15 12.17 39.69
N TRP A 111 -9.04 12.79 38.92
CA TRP A 111 -9.57 14.13 39.21
C TRP A 111 -10.49 14.14 40.43
N SER A 112 -11.38 13.15 40.53
CA SER A 112 -12.28 12.99 41.67
C SER A 112 -11.51 12.82 42.98
N PHE A 113 -10.51 11.93 42.98
CA PHE A 113 -9.64 11.74 44.14
C PHE A 113 -8.82 12.99 44.46
N MET A 114 -8.25 13.67 43.47
CA MET A 114 -7.49 14.90 43.69
C MET A 114 -8.33 16.00 44.35
N LYS A 115 -9.61 16.17 43.96
CA LYS A 115 -10.53 17.06 44.64
C LYS A 115 -10.78 16.64 46.09
N SER A 116 -11.01 15.35 46.32
CA SER A 116 -11.19 14.82 47.68
C SER A 116 -9.97 15.10 48.56
N TYR A 117 -8.77 14.93 48.00
CA TYR A 117 -7.52 15.18 48.72
C TYR A 117 -7.33 16.65 49.04
N LYS A 118 -7.72 17.55 48.13
CA LYS A 118 -7.68 19.00 48.39
C LYS A 118 -8.61 19.41 49.53
N ILE A 119 -9.77 18.77 49.66
CA ILE A 119 -10.70 19.01 50.77
C ILE A 119 -10.11 18.49 52.09
N SER A 120 -9.51 17.30 52.09
CA SER A 120 -8.91 16.71 53.30
C SER A 120 -7.61 17.40 53.74
N TYR A 121 -6.82 17.89 52.79
CA TYR A 121 -5.50 18.50 53.01
C TYR A 121 -5.42 19.90 52.36
N PRO A 122 -6.11 20.90 52.91
CA PRO A 122 -6.23 22.23 52.29
C PRO A 122 -4.89 22.96 52.15
N LEU A 123 -3.93 22.67 53.03
CA LEU A 123 -2.59 23.28 53.02
C LEU A 123 -1.68 22.73 51.92
N HIS A 124 -2.00 21.56 51.37
CA HIS A 124 -1.20 20.95 50.31
C HIS A 124 -1.77 21.33 48.94
N SER A 125 -0.89 21.41 47.95
CA SER A 125 -1.30 21.54 46.56
C SER A 125 -1.15 20.19 45.87
N PHE A 126 -2.00 19.92 44.88
CA PHE A 126 -2.04 18.65 44.18
C PHE A 126 -1.97 18.89 42.67
N ALA A 127 -1.09 18.17 41.99
CA ALA A 127 -1.03 18.18 40.54
C ALA A 127 -1.31 16.80 39.95
N MET A 128 -2.21 16.77 38.98
CA MET A 128 -2.40 15.60 38.14
C MET A 128 -1.42 15.65 36.98
N VAL A 129 -0.64 14.59 36.83
CA VAL A 129 0.35 14.44 35.78
C VAL A 129 0.16 13.15 35.00
N THR A 130 0.67 13.10 33.77
CA THR A 130 0.85 11.85 33.03
C THR A 130 2.32 11.62 32.76
N LYS A 131 2.74 10.35 32.84
CA LYS A 131 4.03 9.92 32.30
C LYS A 131 3.87 9.70 30.80
N GLN A 132 4.71 10.35 30.00
CA GLN A 132 4.79 10.09 28.58
C GLN A 132 5.76 8.92 28.36
N LYS A 133 5.37 7.92 27.56
CA LYS A 133 6.20 6.72 27.35
C LYS A 133 7.62 7.00 26.83
N ASN A 134 7.79 8.08 26.08
CA ASN A 134 9.05 8.40 25.38
C ASN A 134 9.79 9.61 25.99
N SER A 135 9.37 10.11 27.15
CA SER A 135 10.02 11.26 27.78
C SER A 135 10.02 11.13 29.29
N PRO A 136 11.16 11.42 29.96
CA PRO A 136 11.20 11.50 31.42
C PRO A 136 10.38 12.68 31.95
N LYS A 137 9.96 13.62 31.08
CA LYS A 137 9.18 14.79 31.48
C LYS A 137 7.72 14.38 31.77
N LYS A 138 7.28 14.67 32.98
CA LYS A 138 5.87 14.57 33.39
C LYS A 138 5.10 15.76 32.83
N ILE A 139 3.94 15.53 32.23
CA ILE A 139 3.07 16.60 31.74
C ILE A 139 1.99 16.84 32.80
N ILE A 140 1.88 18.06 33.30
CA ILE A 140 0.84 18.47 34.24
C ILE A 140 -0.44 18.78 33.46
N TYR A 141 -1.53 18.10 33.81
CA TYR A 141 -2.86 18.36 33.26
C TYR A 141 -3.63 19.39 34.09
N LYS A 142 -3.48 19.34 35.42
CA LYS A 142 -4.26 20.17 36.34
C LYS A 142 -3.54 20.33 37.67
N TYR A 143 -3.71 21.49 38.30
CA TYR A 143 -3.10 21.86 39.57
C TYR A 143 -4.17 22.53 40.46
N ILE A 144 -4.33 22.08 41.71
CA ILE A 144 -5.30 22.63 42.69
C ILE A 144 -4.76 22.67 44.11
#